data_AF-A0A969FLQ7-F1
#
_entry.id   AF-A0A969FLQ7-F1
#
_cell.length_a   1.000
_cell.length_b   1.000
_cell.length_c   1.000
_cell.angle_alpha   90.00
_cell.angle_beta   90.00
_cell.angle_gamma   90.00
#
_symmetry.space_group_name_H-M   'P 1'
#
loop_
_entity.id
_entity.type
_entity.pdbx_description
1 polymer ?
#
loop_
_entity_poly.entity_id
_entity_poly.type
_entity_poly.pdbx_seq_one_letter_code
_entity_poly.pdbx_strand_id
1 'polypeptide(L)'
;MPIRFMKSISRWRETRRRRRPDAFGYRWKDSDEAGGPAYDFVDISATGTQITFTSSDDSLSSAINMGITFPFYGANFSSLKVSTNGWMTFDTTDTLTRLSNSNLPSTSGAKNMIALFWDDLHLRTGNVKYQTDGNRFIVQYTNVEKYSPSGNPLTFQVQFYGNGKIVYAYRTMAGTLNSATIGVQDSTRTIGLPVNYNLDYVHSGLAVQISRTPDWLQVAPSHAVVPPGESFVFDVTFDALERNGGVLDGAVVLRTNIPTQLEERVPAQLTVIGARSRT
;
A
#
# COMPACT_ATOMS: atom_id res chain seq x y z
N MET A 1 -21.73 -42.67 29.21
CA MET A 1 -20.75 -42.83 28.12
C MET A 1 -20.13 -41.47 27.82
N PRO A 2 -18.84 -41.22 28.07
CA PRO A 2 -18.21 -39.98 27.66
C PRO A 2 -17.71 -40.10 26.21
N ILE A 3 -18.19 -39.22 25.34
CA ILE A 3 -17.74 -39.11 23.96
C ILE A 3 -16.40 -38.37 23.95
N ARG A 4 -15.35 -39.05 23.50
CA ARG A 4 -14.00 -38.48 23.30
C ARG A 4 -13.99 -37.59 22.06
N PHE A 5 -13.53 -36.34 22.19
CA PHE A 5 -13.10 -35.55 21.04
C PHE A 5 -11.64 -35.87 20.72
N MET A 6 -11.43 -36.54 19.58
CA MET A 6 -10.11 -36.80 19.03
C MET A 6 -9.65 -35.55 18.27
N LYS A 7 -8.74 -34.77 18.86
CA LYS A 7 -8.13 -33.60 18.23
C LYS A 7 -7.07 -34.07 17.23
N SER A 8 -7.47 -34.31 15.98
CA SER A 8 -6.53 -34.46 14.87
C SER A 8 -6.10 -33.06 14.40
N ILE A 9 -4.91 -32.62 14.81
CA ILE A 9 -4.25 -31.47 14.19
C ILE A 9 -3.44 -32.03 13.02
N SER A 10 -4.02 -32.03 11.82
CA SER A 10 -3.25 -32.16 10.59
C SER A 10 -2.60 -30.82 10.28
N ARG A 11 -1.29 -30.78 10.50
CA ARG A 11 -0.42 -29.62 10.33
C ARG A 11 -0.21 -29.36 8.83
N TRP A 12 -1.15 -28.66 8.19
CA TRP A 12 -0.92 -28.08 6.86
C TRP A 12 0.07 -26.92 6.99
N ARG A 13 1.32 -27.19 6.63
CA ARG A 13 2.43 -26.25 6.63
C ARG A 13 2.32 -25.38 5.36
N GLU A 14 1.30 -24.53 5.31
CA GLU A 14 1.11 -23.56 4.24
C GLU A 14 1.99 -22.33 4.49
N THR A 15 2.57 -21.79 3.43
CA THR A 15 3.53 -20.68 3.30
C THR A 15 3.00 -19.31 3.78
N ARG A 16 2.28 -19.25 4.91
CA ARG A 16 1.61 -18.08 5.48
C ARG A 16 2.53 -17.05 6.17
N ARG A 17 3.83 -17.03 5.87
CA ARG A 17 4.74 -16.01 6.45
C ARG A 17 4.65 -14.66 5.75
N ARG A 18 4.11 -14.57 4.52
CA ARG A 18 4.21 -13.36 3.68
C ARG A 18 3.01 -12.39 3.71
N ARG A 19 1.93 -12.69 4.44
CA ARG A 19 0.68 -11.90 4.43
C ARG A 19 0.18 -11.46 5.81
N ARG A 20 1.05 -11.50 6.83
CA ARG A 20 0.69 -10.99 8.15
C ARG A 20 0.69 -9.46 8.11
N PRO A 21 -0.23 -8.81 8.82
CA PRO A 21 -0.12 -7.37 9.02
C PRO A 21 1.24 -7.03 9.62
N ASP A 22 1.71 -5.82 9.35
CA ASP A 22 2.74 -5.23 10.19
C ASP A 22 2.18 -4.88 11.58
N ALA A 23 3.04 -4.42 12.48
CA ALA A 23 2.66 -4.06 13.85
C ALA A 23 1.70 -2.84 13.92
N PHE A 24 1.55 -2.06 12.84
CA PHE A 24 0.59 -0.96 12.77
C PHE A 24 -0.77 -1.40 12.23
N GLY A 25 -0.83 -2.55 11.55
CA GLY A 25 -2.04 -3.15 10.98
C GLY A 25 -2.16 -3.02 9.46
N TYR A 26 -1.14 -2.53 8.74
CA TYR A 26 -1.15 -2.55 7.28
C TYR A 26 -1.06 -3.98 6.77
N ARG A 27 -1.82 -4.28 5.71
CA ARG A 27 -1.82 -5.55 5.00
C ARG A 27 -1.61 -5.29 3.51
N TRP A 28 -1.13 -6.30 2.80
CA TRP A 28 -1.05 -6.26 1.35
C TRP A 28 -1.67 -7.50 0.70
N LYS A 29 -2.11 -7.33 -0.54
CA LYS A 29 -2.60 -8.39 -1.42
C LYS A 29 -2.31 -8.03 -2.87
N ASP A 30 -1.98 -9.00 -3.70
CA ASP A 30 -1.73 -8.80 -5.12
C ASP A 30 -2.82 -9.38 -6.03
N SER A 31 -2.80 -8.97 -7.30
CA SER A 31 -3.79 -9.28 -8.33
C SER A 31 -3.81 -10.73 -8.78
N ASP A 32 -2.74 -11.49 -8.54
CA ASP A 32 -2.63 -12.89 -8.95
C ASP A 32 -3.35 -13.82 -7.98
N GLU A 33 -3.69 -13.31 -6.80
CA GLU A 33 -4.47 -14.00 -5.80
C GLU A 33 -5.98 -13.89 -6.06
N ALA A 34 -6.71 -14.97 -5.77
CA ALA A 34 -8.17 -14.95 -5.77
C ALA A 34 -8.71 -13.82 -4.86
N GLY A 35 -9.51 -12.92 -5.43
CA GLY A 35 -10.03 -11.72 -4.75
C GLY A 35 -8.97 -10.65 -4.47
N GLY A 36 -7.86 -10.66 -5.22
CA GLY A 36 -6.87 -9.58 -5.25
C GLY A 36 -7.43 -8.27 -5.82
N PRO A 37 -6.68 -7.16 -5.73
CA PRO A 37 -7.04 -5.95 -6.46
C PRO A 37 -7.09 -6.23 -7.96
N ALA A 38 -7.98 -5.52 -8.66
CA ALA A 38 -7.90 -5.46 -10.11
C ALA A 38 -6.63 -4.71 -10.52
N TYR A 39 -6.01 -5.15 -11.62
CA TYR A 39 -4.99 -4.37 -12.29
C TYR A 39 -5.63 -3.12 -12.94
N ASP A 40 -5.34 -1.95 -12.38
CA ASP A 40 -5.81 -0.64 -12.88
C ASP A 40 -4.59 0.29 -13.01
N PHE A 41 -4.02 0.35 -14.22
CA PHE A 41 -2.96 1.29 -14.55
C PHE A 41 -3.56 2.52 -15.23
N VAL A 42 -3.31 3.69 -14.64
CA VAL A 42 -3.85 4.96 -15.11
C VAL A 42 -2.72 5.72 -15.78
N ASP A 43 -2.71 5.69 -17.11
CA ASP A 43 -1.62 6.29 -17.88
C ASP A 43 -1.69 7.83 -17.85
N ILE A 44 -0.79 8.42 -17.05
CA ILE A 44 -0.60 9.87 -16.93
C ILE A 44 0.62 10.35 -17.72
N SER A 45 1.18 9.54 -18.62
CA SER A 45 2.37 9.94 -19.41
C SER A 45 2.11 11.18 -20.27
N ALA A 46 0.88 11.36 -20.77
CA ALA A 46 0.47 12.51 -21.55
C ALA A 46 -0.09 13.68 -20.70
N THR A 47 -0.76 13.38 -19.59
CA THR A 47 -1.56 14.35 -18.81
C THR A 47 -0.89 14.82 -17.53
N GLY A 48 0.05 14.05 -16.98
CA GLY A 48 0.70 14.32 -15.71
C GLY A 48 1.72 15.46 -15.78
N THR A 49 1.91 16.11 -14.64
CA THR A 49 2.95 17.11 -14.40
C THR A 49 4.29 16.42 -14.23
N GLN A 50 5.29 16.85 -15.00
CA GLN A 50 6.67 16.36 -14.91
C GLN A 50 7.29 16.68 -13.55
N ILE A 51 7.86 15.67 -12.89
CA ILE A 51 8.73 15.88 -11.72
C ILE A 51 10.13 16.23 -12.22
N THR A 52 10.66 17.35 -11.72
CA THR A 52 12.01 17.79 -12.05
C THR A 52 12.99 17.29 -11.00
N PHE A 53 14.11 16.73 -11.48
CA PHE A 53 15.22 16.25 -10.66
C PHE A 53 16.48 17.03 -11.01
N THR A 54 17.43 17.11 -10.07
CA THR A 54 18.73 17.75 -10.32
C THR A 54 19.66 16.89 -11.18
N SER A 55 19.38 15.59 -11.26
CA SER A 55 20.08 14.59 -12.05
C SER A 55 19.09 13.52 -12.50
N SER A 56 19.37 12.84 -13.62
CA SER A 56 18.60 11.66 -14.07
C SER A 56 18.90 10.41 -13.25
N ASP A 57 19.90 10.48 -12.39
CA ASP A 57 20.40 9.41 -11.52
C ASP A 57 20.55 9.93 -10.09
N ASP A 58 20.30 9.08 -9.11
CA ASP A 58 20.48 9.40 -7.69
C ASP A 58 19.99 10.78 -7.28
N SER A 59 18.70 11.06 -7.54
CA SER A 59 18.09 12.35 -7.20
C SER A 59 16.80 12.17 -6.42
N LEU A 60 16.47 13.19 -5.63
CA LEU A 60 15.26 13.31 -4.84
C LEU A 60 14.61 14.65 -5.20
N SER A 61 13.32 14.63 -5.50
CA SER A 61 12.57 15.81 -5.90
C SER A 61 12.45 16.83 -4.75
N SER A 62 12.00 18.04 -5.08
CA SER A 62 11.36 18.92 -4.11
C SER A 62 10.07 18.29 -3.56
N ALA A 63 9.54 18.85 -2.47
CA ALA A 63 8.25 18.41 -1.95
C ALA A 63 7.12 18.73 -2.94
N ILE A 64 6.31 17.73 -3.25
CA ILE A 64 5.17 17.82 -4.16
C ILE A 64 3.90 17.83 -3.31
N ASN A 65 3.05 18.85 -3.50
CA ASN A 65 1.73 18.87 -2.90
C ASN A 65 0.82 17.86 -3.60
N MET A 66 0.26 16.91 -2.84
CA MET A 66 -0.56 15.83 -3.39
C MET A 66 -1.97 16.28 -3.78
N GLY A 67 -2.43 17.43 -3.28
CA GLY A 67 -3.82 17.88 -3.42
C GLY A 67 -4.82 17.03 -2.63
N ILE A 68 -4.34 16.09 -1.81
CA ILE A 68 -5.13 15.22 -0.92
C ILE A 68 -4.44 15.14 0.44
N THR A 69 -5.22 14.81 1.47
CA THR A 69 -4.69 14.36 2.77
C THR A 69 -4.61 12.84 2.74
N PHE A 70 -3.44 12.29 3.04
CA PHE A 70 -3.19 10.85 3.06
C PHE A 70 -2.79 10.37 4.47
N PRO A 71 -3.57 9.46 5.09
CA PRO A 71 -3.23 8.88 6.38
C PRO A 71 -2.19 7.76 6.23
N PHE A 72 -1.07 7.87 6.96
CA PHE A 72 0.03 6.92 6.93
C PHE A 72 0.72 6.77 8.30
N TYR A 73 0.78 5.54 8.83
CA TYR A 73 1.39 5.22 10.13
C TYR A 73 1.03 6.18 11.28
N GLY A 74 -0.25 6.59 11.35
CA GLY A 74 -0.79 7.41 12.44
C GLY A 74 -0.59 8.91 12.27
N ALA A 75 -0.04 9.35 11.14
CA ALA A 75 0.06 10.76 10.75
C ALA A 75 -0.69 11.03 9.44
N ASN A 76 -1.01 12.30 9.20
CA ASN A 76 -1.63 12.76 7.96
C ASN A 76 -0.62 13.58 7.17
N PHE A 77 -0.50 13.28 5.87
CA PHE A 77 0.45 13.94 4.97
C PHE A 77 -0.28 14.56 3.79
N SER A 78 0.16 15.75 3.37
CA SER A 78 -0.34 16.46 2.19
C SER A 78 0.74 16.65 1.13
N SER A 79 1.98 16.24 1.42
CA SER A 79 3.10 16.35 0.50
C SER A 79 4.06 15.18 0.65
N LEU A 80 4.78 14.86 -0.43
CA LEU A 80 5.84 13.85 -0.44
C LEU A 80 7.00 14.26 -1.34
N LYS A 81 8.13 13.58 -1.21
CA LYS A 81 9.24 13.62 -2.17
C LYS A 81 9.35 12.30 -2.91
N VAL A 82 9.77 12.36 -4.17
CA VAL A 82 9.93 11.22 -5.07
C VAL A 82 11.41 11.08 -5.42
N SER A 83 11.95 9.86 -5.41
CA SER A 83 13.31 9.58 -5.83
C SER A 83 13.35 9.00 -7.24
N THR A 84 14.45 9.22 -7.97
CA THR A 84 14.73 8.50 -9.22
C THR A 84 14.76 6.99 -9.01
N ASN A 85 15.17 6.54 -7.82
CA ASN A 85 15.39 5.15 -7.41
C ASN A 85 14.11 4.41 -6.99
N GLY A 86 12.94 4.79 -7.50
CA GLY A 86 11.70 4.01 -7.36
C GLY A 86 11.13 3.95 -5.94
N TRP A 87 11.47 4.91 -5.09
CA TRP A 87 10.92 5.10 -3.75
C TRP A 87 10.49 6.55 -3.50
N MET A 88 9.68 6.74 -2.45
CA MET A 88 9.15 8.04 -2.01
C MET A 88 9.17 8.14 -0.50
N THR A 89 9.09 9.36 0.02
CA THR A 89 8.98 9.62 1.45
C THR A 89 8.01 10.75 1.73
N PHE A 90 7.21 10.61 2.78
CA PHE A 90 6.45 11.72 3.34
C PHE A 90 7.26 12.61 4.30
N ASP A 91 8.51 12.24 4.60
CA ASP A 91 9.45 13.13 5.28
C ASP A 91 10.03 14.13 4.28
N THR A 92 9.39 15.29 4.15
CA THR A 92 9.82 16.34 3.23
C THR A 92 11.16 16.99 3.63
N THR A 93 11.71 16.65 4.79
CA THR A 93 13.05 17.09 5.23
C THR A 93 14.17 16.17 4.75
N ASP A 94 13.85 14.99 4.21
CA ASP A 94 14.86 14.06 3.68
C ASP A 94 15.60 14.67 2.47
N THR A 95 16.89 14.36 2.39
CA THR A 95 17.84 14.84 1.38
C THR A 95 18.67 13.72 0.76
N LEU A 96 18.51 12.48 1.21
CA LEU A 96 19.31 11.34 0.76
C LEU A 96 18.69 10.68 -0.48
N THR A 97 19.54 10.22 -1.39
CA THR A 97 19.20 9.69 -2.72
C THR A 97 19.42 8.18 -2.83
N ARG A 98 18.99 7.45 -1.80
CA ARG A 98 19.31 6.03 -1.56
C ARG A 98 19.05 5.14 -2.80
N LEU A 99 20.12 4.62 -3.40
CA LEU A 99 20.07 3.62 -4.48
C LEU A 99 20.08 2.18 -3.96
N SER A 100 20.85 1.93 -2.89
CA SER A 100 21.00 0.58 -2.34
C SER A 100 19.81 0.19 -1.50
N ASN A 101 19.05 -0.79 -1.97
CA ASN A 101 17.83 -1.25 -1.32
C ASN A 101 18.11 -2.17 -0.11
N SER A 102 17.12 -2.27 0.78
CA SER A 102 17.14 -3.15 1.94
C SER A 102 15.75 -3.69 2.26
N ASN A 103 15.67 -4.81 2.98
CA ASN A 103 14.38 -5.34 3.44
C ASN A 103 13.74 -4.38 4.45
N LEU A 104 12.44 -4.12 4.35
CA LEU A 104 11.72 -3.24 5.27
C LEU A 104 11.15 -4.03 6.47
N PRO A 105 11.10 -3.45 7.68
CA PRO A 105 11.64 -2.13 8.04
C PRO A 105 13.17 -2.10 8.12
N SER A 106 13.77 -0.95 7.80
CA SER A 106 15.22 -0.76 7.81
C SER A 106 15.62 0.69 8.08
N THR A 107 16.69 0.87 8.86
CA THR A 107 17.32 2.18 9.09
C THR A 107 17.99 2.76 7.84
N SER A 108 18.37 1.90 6.88
CA SER A 108 18.91 2.33 5.58
C SER A 108 17.85 2.97 4.69
N GLY A 109 16.58 2.58 4.83
CA GLY A 109 15.45 3.19 4.13
C GLY A 109 15.10 4.59 4.66
N ALA A 110 14.28 5.33 3.89
CA ALA A 110 13.77 6.63 4.31
C ALA A 110 12.76 6.50 5.46
N LYS A 111 12.55 7.56 6.24
CA LYS A 111 11.42 7.61 7.17
C LYS A 111 10.13 7.74 6.38
N ASN A 112 9.00 7.22 6.89
CA ASN A 112 7.70 7.30 6.21
C ASN A 112 7.78 6.93 4.72
N MET A 113 8.41 5.78 4.43
CA MET A 113 8.81 5.42 3.08
C MET A 113 7.74 4.60 2.37
N ILE A 114 7.60 4.89 1.08
CA ILE A 114 6.87 4.12 0.09
C ILE A 114 7.90 3.56 -0.88
N ALA A 115 8.09 2.24 -0.89
CA ALA A 115 8.94 1.55 -1.85
C ALA A 115 8.03 0.80 -2.83
N LEU A 116 7.87 1.34 -4.04
CA LEU A 116 7.10 0.70 -5.10
C LEU A 116 7.99 -0.15 -6.01
N PHE A 117 9.24 0.26 -6.24
CA PHE A 117 10.28 -0.56 -6.83
C PHE A 117 11.64 0.05 -6.47
N TRP A 118 12.01 -0.04 -5.18
CA TRP A 118 13.26 0.58 -4.70
C TRP A 118 14.45 -0.26 -5.14
N ASP A 119 15.23 0.29 -6.07
CA ASP A 119 16.46 -0.27 -6.64
C ASP A 119 17.29 0.90 -7.22
N ASP A 120 18.46 0.60 -7.75
CA ASP A 120 19.32 1.55 -8.46
C ASP A 120 18.77 1.81 -9.88
N LEU A 121 18.02 2.91 -10.04
CA LEU A 121 17.29 3.26 -11.26
C LEU A 121 17.75 4.59 -11.85
N HIS A 122 17.67 4.68 -13.17
CA HIS A 122 18.10 5.82 -13.95
C HIS A 122 17.01 6.24 -14.94
N LEU A 123 16.80 7.56 -15.08
CA LEU A 123 15.79 8.18 -15.95
C LEU A 123 16.33 8.46 -17.37
N ARG A 124 17.19 7.61 -17.94
CA ARG A 124 17.96 7.94 -19.16
C ARG A 124 17.05 8.11 -20.38
N THR A 125 16.06 7.24 -20.45
CA THR A 125 15.10 7.09 -21.55
C THR A 125 13.67 7.40 -21.11
N GLY A 126 13.50 7.80 -19.85
CA GLY A 126 12.23 7.86 -19.15
C GLY A 126 12.01 9.13 -18.36
N ASN A 127 10.89 9.19 -17.66
CA ASN A 127 10.55 10.29 -16.78
C ASN A 127 9.64 9.84 -15.64
N VAL A 128 9.44 10.74 -14.68
CA VAL A 128 8.47 10.57 -13.61
C VAL A 128 7.48 11.72 -13.65
N LYS A 129 6.20 11.39 -13.66
CA LYS A 129 5.10 12.35 -13.65
C LYS A 129 4.17 12.10 -12.48
N TYR A 130 3.47 13.14 -12.05
CA TYR A 130 2.39 13.01 -11.08
C TYR A 130 1.10 13.68 -11.58
N GLN A 131 -0.02 13.21 -11.06
CA GLN A 131 -1.33 13.81 -11.29
C GLN A 131 -2.20 13.60 -10.06
N THR A 132 -3.05 14.57 -9.75
CA THR A 132 -4.13 14.43 -8.77
C THR A 132 -5.46 14.60 -9.50
N ASP A 133 -6.42 13.72 -9.24
CA ASP A 133 -7.77 13.79 -9.82
C ASP A 133 -8.83 14.18 -8.78
N GLY A 134 -8.39 14.64 -7.60
CA GLY A 134 -9.24 14.98 -6.45
C GLY A 134 -9.65 13.80 -5.58
N ASN A 135 -9.65 12.57 -6.13
CA ASN A 135 -9.94 11.34 -5.40
C ASN A 135 -8.68 10.54 -5.06
N ARG A 136 -7.65 10.64 -5.91
CA ARG A 136 -6.35 9.98 -5.74
C ARG A 136 -5.20 10.85 -6.26
N PHE A 137 -4.05 10.67 -5.63
CA PHE A 137 -2.76 11.18 -6.11
C PHE A 137 -1.98 10.04 -6.75
N ILE A 138 -1.47 10.25 -7.96
CA ILE A 138 -0.81 9.24 -8.79
C ILE A 138 0.60 9.72 -9.10
N VAL A 139 1.58 8.81 -8.99
CA VAL A 139 2.94 9.03 -9.49
C VAL A 139 3.32 7.87 -10.39
N GLN A 140 3.72 8.18 -11.62
CA GLN A 140 4.07 7.22 -12.67
C GLN A 140 5.53 7.40 -13.09
N TYR A 141 6.28 6.30 -13.06
CA TYR A 141 7.58 6.16 -13.71
C TYR A 141 7.32 5.57 -15.10
N THR A 142 7.80 6.23 -16.15
CA THR A 142 7.61 5.81 -17.54
C THR A 142 8.95 5.56 -18.19
N ASN A 143 9.15 4.36 -18.73
CA ASN A 143 10.38 3.94 -19.43
C ASN A 143 11.67 4.26 -18.65
N VAL A 144 11.64 4.12 -17.33
CA VAL A 144 12.86 4.20 -16.51
C VAL A 144 13.61 2.88 -16.64
N GLU A 145 14.89 2.85 -16.33
CA GLU A 145 15.70 1.62 -16.41
C GLU A 145 16.52 1.45 -15.15
N LYS A 146 17.05 0.25 -14.93
CA LYS A 146 18.10 0.09 -13.92
C LYS A 146 19.36 0.83 -14.36
N TYR A 147 20.11 1.37 -13.41
CA TYR A 147 21.42 1.96 -13.70
C TYR A 147 22.33 0.92 -14.40
N SER A 148 22.31 -0.32 -13.89
CA SER A 148 22.97 -1.47 -14.52
C SER A 148 22.25 -2.80 -14.22
N PRO A 149 22.03 -3.68 -15.22
CA PRO A 149 22.20 -3.42 -16.64
C PRO A 149 21.12 -2.48 -17.19
N SER A 150 21.49 -1.60 -18.10
CA SER A 150 20.55 -0.69 -18.80
C SER A 150 19.85 -1.37 -19.99
N GLY A 151 18.92 -0.66 -20.63
CA GLY A 151 18.25 -1.09 -21.85
C GLY A 151 16.97 -1.90 -21.65
N ASN A 152 16.56 -2.12 -20.40
CA ASN A 152 15.31 -2.79 -20.07
C ASN A 152 14.33 -1.79 -19.45
N PRO A 153 13.24 -1.42 -20.17
CA PRO A 153 12.32 -0.41 -19.68
C PRO A 153 11.43 -0.94 -18.55
N LEU A 154 11.24 -0.07 -17.56
CA LEU A 154 10.35 -0.23 -16.42
C LEU A 154 9.32 0.91 -16.46
N THR A 155 8.05 0.55 -16.45
CA THR A 155 6.91 1.47 -16.36
C THR A 155 5.97 0.97 -15.27
N PHE A 156 5.86 1.75 -14.21
CA PHE A 156 5.11 1.40 -13.01
C PHE A 156 4.61 2.67 -12.32
N GLN A 157 3.57 2.52 -11.50
CA GLN A 157 2.97 3.66 -10.81
C GLN A 157 2.52 3.29 -9.40
N VAL A 158 2.37 4.32 -8.56
CA VAL A 158 1.67 4.25 -7.29
C VAL A 158 0.46 5.18 -7.33
N GLN A 159 -0.64 4.73 -6.72
CA GLN A 159 -1.85 5.51 -6.49
C GLN A 159 -2.14 5.59 -4.99
N PHE A 160 -2.29 6.80 -4.47
CA PHE A 160 -2.67 7.09 -3.09
C PHE A 160 -4.12 7.56 -3.04
N TYR A 161 -4.91 6.95 -2.18
CA TYR A 161 -6.30 7.33 -1.96
C TYR A 161 -6.43 7.97 -0.59
N GLY A 162 -7.28 9.00 -0.45
CA GLY A 162 -7.46 9.72 0.83
C GLY A 162 -7.91 8.85 2.01
N ASN A 163 -8.40 7.64 1.75
CA ASN A 163 -8.74 6.65 2.77
C ASN A 163 -7.55 5.77 3.25
N GLY A 164 -6.32 6.07 2.85
CA GLY A 164 -5.12 5.33 3.25
C GLY A 164 -4.82 4.09 2.41
N LYS A 165 -5.60 3.82 1.36
CA LYS A 165 -5.29 2.76 0.39
C LYS A 165 -4.16 3.21 -0.53
N ILE A 166 -3.21 2.31 -0.76
CA ILE A 166 -2.10 2.45 -1.70
C ILE A 166 -2.23 1.34 -2.74
N VAL A 167 -2.07 1.65 -4.01
CA VAL A 167 -2.03 0.65 -5.08
C VAL A 167 -0.75 0.85 -5.89
N TYR A 168 0.08 -0.17 -5.98
CA TYR A 168 1.16 -0.27 -6.95
C TYR A 168 0.65 -0.99 -8.18
N ALA A 169 0.94 -0.48 -9.37
CA ALA A 169 0.59 -1.13 -10.64
C ALA A 169 1.82 -1.14 -11.56
N TYR A 170 2.16 -2.31 -12.07
CA TYR A 170 3.35 -2.55 -12.88
C TYR A 170 2.93 -2.86 -14.31
N ARG A 171 3.24 -1.98 -15.27
CA ARG A 171 2.80 -2.11 -16.67
C ARG A 171 3.80 -2.85 -17.52
N THR A 172 5.02 -2.32 -17.60
CA THR A 172 6.12 -2.92 -18.34
C THR A 172 7.24 -3.13 -17.34
N MET A 173 7.58 -4.38 -17.05
CA MET A 173 8.70 -4.73 -16.18
C MET A 173 9.62 -5.70 -16.92
N ALA A 174 10.60 -5.16 -17.64
CA ALA A 174 11.55 -5.93 -18.44
C ALA A 174 12.87 -6.19 -17.70
N GLY A 175 13.63 -7.19 -18.15
CA GLY A 175 14.95 -7.53 -17.61
C GLY A 175 14.87 -8.28 -16.27
N THR A 176 15.94 -8.16 -15.49
CA THR A 176 16.06 -8.83 -14.18
C THR A 176 15.46 -7.99 -13.06
N LEU A 177 14.47 -8.55 -12.35
CA LEU A 177 13.63 -7.82 -11.38
C LEU A 177 13.83 -8.26 -9.92
N ASN A 178 14.83 -9.10 -9.65
CA ASN A 178 15.02 -9.78 -8.36
C ASN A 178 15.95 -9.03 -7.38
N SER A 179 16.08 -7.71 -7.51
CA SER A 179 16.95 -6.87 -6.68
C SER A 179 16.25 -5.67 -6.06
N ALA A 180 14.92 -5.59 -6.19
CA ALA A 180 14.15 -4.47 -5.67
C ALA A 180 13.54 -4.73 -4.29
N THR A 181 13.32 -3.66 -3.54
CA THR A 181 12.45 -3.63 -2.36
C THR A 181 11.09 -3.06 -2.71
N ILE A 182 10.03 -3.72 -2.22
CA ILE A 182 8.64 -3.26 -2.34
C ILE A 182 8.01 -3.34 -0.95
N GLY A 183 7.34 -2.28 -0.55
CA GLY A 183 6.67 -2.22 0.73
C GLY A 183 6.55 -0.79 1.25
N VAL A 184 6.32 -0.70 2.55
CA VAL A 184 6.16 0.56 3.26
C VAL A 184 6.81 0.49 4.65
N GLN A 185 7.22 1.62 5.21
CA GLN A 185 7.66 1.69 6.61
C GLN A 185 7.36 3.04 7.27
N ASP A 186 7.32 3.03 8.60
CA ASP A 186 6.96 4.15 9.44
C ASP A 186 8.07 5.19 9.61
N SER A 187 7.78 6.25 10.38
CA SER A 187 8.74 7.32 10.67
C SER A 187 9.91 6.87 11.55
N THR A 188 9.71 5.86 12.40
CA THR A 188 10.76 5.34 13.28
C THR A 188 11.68 4.34 12.59
N ARG A 189 11.22 3.77 11.45
CA ARG A 189 11.88 2.70 10.69
C ARG A 189 11.98 1.40 11.49
N THR A 190 11.01 1.18 12.39
CA THR A 190 10.91 -0.04 13.22
C THR A 190 9.64 -0.82 12.90
N ILE A 191 8.66 -0.19 12.27
CA ILE A 191 7.45 -0.85 11.78
C ILE A 191 7.42 -0.69 10.26
N GLY A 192 7.23 -1.80 9.55
CA GLY A 192 7.14 -1.80 8.11
C GLY A 192 6.46 -3.06 7.59
N LEU A 193 5.90 -2.95 6.40
CA LEU A 193 5.26 -4.04 5.68
C LEU A 193 6.06 -4.33 4.41
N PRO A 194 6.99 -5.31 4.44
CA PRO A 194 7.66 -5.78 3.24
C PRO A 194 6.69 -6.60 2.38
N VAL A 195 6.60 -6.26 1.10
CA VAL A 195 5.91 -7.04 0.06
C VAL A 195 6.94 -7.94 -0.64
N ASN A 196 8.06 -7.34 -1.07
CA ASN A 196 9.15 -8.03 -1.72
C ASN A 196 10.50 -7.46 -1.27
N TYR A 197 11.52 -8.32 -1.24
CA TYR A 197 12.91 -7.92 -1.10
C TYR A 197 13.80 -8.92 -1.82
N ASN A 198 14.40 -8.49 -2.94
CA ASN A 198 15.35 -9.26 -3.73
C ASN A 198 14.85 -10.66 -4.14
N LEU A 199 13.55 -10.77 -4.44
CA LEU A 199 12.97 -11.98 -5.02
C LEU A 199 12.36 -11.66 -6.38
N ASP A 200 12.34 -12.68 -7.22
CA ASP A 200 11.57 -12.69 -8.46
C ASP A 200 10.07 -12.77 -8.11
N TYR A 201 9.40 -11.64 -8.19
CA TYR A 201 8.02 -11.46 -7.72
C TYR A 201 7.23 -10.53 -8.63
N VAL A 202 7.84 -9.39 -9.02
CA VAL A 202 7.17 -8.42 -9.88
C VAL A 202 7.20 -8.89 -11.33
N HIS A 203 6.09 -8.70 -12.03
CA HIS A 203 5.99 -8.87 -13.48
C HIS A 203 5.03 -7.82 -14.06
N SER A 204 5.07 -7.67 -15.39
CA SER A 204 4.09 -6.87 -16.12
C SER A 204 2.66 -7.36 -15.84
N GLY A 205 1.73 -6.42 -15.64
CA GLY A 205 0.33 -6.70 -15.32
C GLY A 205 0.03 -6.95 -13.83
N LEU A 206 1.05 -6.94 -12.96
CA LEU A 206 0.85 -7.10 -11.51
C LEU A 206 0.27 -5.81 -10.90
N ALA A 207 -0.65 -5.96 -9.96
CA ALA A 207 -1.03 -4.91 -9.03
C ALA A 207 -0.89 -5.38 -7.58
N VAL A 208 -0.42 -4.51 -6.69
CA VAL A 208 -0.32 -4.74 -5.25
C VAL A 208 -1.11 -3.67 -4.52
N GLN A 209 -2.09 -4.06 -3.73
CA GLN A 209 -2.81 -3.16 -2.85
C GLN A 209 -2.26 -3.26 -1.44
N ILE A 210 -1.88 -2.14 -0.86
CA ILE A 210 -1.55 -1.99 0.55
C ILE A 210 -2.66 -1.16 1.20
N SER A 211 -3.24 -1.67 2.28
CA SER A 211 -4.28 -0.96 3.01
C SER A 211 -4.30 -1.40 4.46
N ARG A 212 -4.74 -0.49 5.33
CA ARG A 212 -5.09 -0.80 6.71
C ARG A 212 -6.61 -0.96 6.78
N THR A 213 -7.10 -2.19 6.97
CA THR A 213 -8.44 -2.33 7.55
C THR A 213 -8.35 -1.78 8.97
N PRO A 214 -9.27 -0.92 9.42
CA PRO A 214 -9.22 -0.47 10.80
C PRO A 214 -9.35 -1.72 11.69
N ASP A 215 -8.32 -1.99 12.48
CA ASP A 215 -8.30 -3.09 13.44
C ASP A 215 -9.40 -2.92 14.50
N TRP A 216 -9.78 -1.66 14.76
CA TRP A 216 -10.90 -1.29 15.61
C TRP A 216 -12.28 -1.48 14.97
N LEU A 217 -12.38 -1.78 13.67
CA LEU A 217 -13.64 -1.98 12.96
C LEU A 217 -13.57 -3.22 12.08
N GLN A 218 -14.12 -4.33 12.58
CA GLN A 218 -14.15 -5.61 11.88
C GLN A 218 -15.57 -5.95 11.44
N VAL A 219 -15.73 -6.61 10.29
CA VAL A 219 -17.02 -7.05 9.76
C VAL A 219 -16.97 -8.54 9.50
N ALA A 220 -17.99 -9.28 9.97
CA ALA A 220 -18.11 -10.71 9.75
C ALA A 220 -19.56 -11.13 9.44
N PRO A 221 -19.81 -11.98 8.42
CA PRO A 221 -18.83 -12.44 7.43
C PRO A 221 -18.44 -11.30 6.46
N SER A 222 -17.27 -11.41 5.83
CA SER A 222 -16.78 -10.43 4.86
C SER A 222 -17.47 -10.51 3.48
N HIS A 223 -18.36 -11.48 3.28
CA HIS A 223 -19.16 -11.66 2.07
C HIS A 223 -20.46 -12.41 2.41
N ALA A 224 -21.51 -12.15 1.64
CA ALA A 224 -22.78 -12.87 1.69
C ALA A 224 -23.49 -12.79 0.33
N VAL A 225 -24.40 -13.74 0.07
CA VAL A 225 -25.34 -13.69 -1.05
C VAL A 225 -26.74 -13.51 -0.46
N VAL A 226 -27.44 -12.46 -0.89
CA VAL A 226 -28.79 -12.16 -0.41
C VAL A 226 -29.78 -12.44 -1.56
N PRO A 227 -30.68 -13.43 -1.42
CA PRO A 227 -31.71 -13.69 -2.42
C PRO A 227 -32.69 -12.53 -2.60
N PRO A 228 -33.43 -12.47 -3.72
CA PRO A 228 -34.43 -11.44 -3.94
C PRO A 228 -35.48 -11.41 -2.82
N GLY A 229 -35.71 -10.22 -2.23
CA GLY A 229 -36.68 -10.01 -1.16
C GLY A 229 -36.20 -10.38 0.25
N GLU A 230 -35.01 -10.95 0.38
CA GLU A 230 -34.43 -11.35 1.67
C GLU A 230 -33.56 -10.26 2.29
N SER A 231 -33.21 -10.45 3.57
CA SER A 231 -32.28 -9.59 4.31
C SER A 231 -31.17 -10.44 4.93
N PHE A 232 -30.00 -9.83 5.14
CA PHE A 232 -28.85 -10.49 5.76
C PHE A 232 -28.31 -9.66 6.92
N VAL A 233 -28.06 -10.30 8.06
CA VAL A 233 -27.45 -9.68 9.24
C VAL A 233 -25.97 -10.06 9.29
N PHE A 234 -25.12 -9.06 9.52
CA PHE A 234 -23.68 -9.25 9.73
C PHE A 234 -23.25 -8.54 11.01
N ASP A 235 -22.18 -9.04 11.60
CA ASP A 235 -21.57 -8.47 12.80
C ASP A 235 -20.61 -7.35 12.42
N VAL A 236 -20.71 -6.23 13.14
CA VAL A 236 -19.73 -5.14 13.13
C VAL A 236 -19.13 -5.05 14.52
N THR A 237 -17.85 -5.41 14.62
CA THR A 237 -17.13 -5.39 15.89
C THR A 237 -16.30 -4.13 15.97
N PHE A 238 -16.60 -3.33 17.01
CA PHE A 238 -15.76 -2.23 17.44
C PHE A 238 -14.80 -2.71 18.51
N ASP A 239 -13.49 -2.59 18.26
CA ASP A 239 -12.46 -2.95 19.23
C ASP A 239 -11.78 -1.67 19.76
N ALA A 240 -11.85 -1.48 21.08
CA ALA A 240 -11.23 -0.36 21.80
C ALA A 240 -9.99 -0.79 22.61
N LEU A 241 -9.59 -2.08 22.58
CA LEU A 241 -8.48 -2.59 23.38
C LEU A 241 -7.18 -1.85 23.08
N GLU A 242 -6.41 -1.55 24.13
CA GLU A 242 -5.12 -0.85 24.08
C GLU A 242 -5.10 0.52 23.39
N ARG A 243 -6.27 1.14 23.15
CA ARG A 243 -6.34 2.42 22.44
C ARG A 243 -6.34 3.59 23.43
N ASN A 244 -5.67 4.67 23.01
CA ASN A 244 -5.72 5.95 23.72
C ASN A 244 -7.08 6.61 23.48
N GLY A 245 -7.50 7.45 24.43
CA GLY A 245 -8.72 8.22 24.30
C GLY A 245 -8.72 9.12 23.05
N GLY A 246 -9.85 9.19 22.37
CA GLY A 246 -10.01 9.90 21.10
C GLY A 246 -11.17 9.39 20.26
N VAL A 247 -11.41 10.05 19.14
CA VAL A 247 -12.42 9.65 18.15
C VAL A 247 -11.73 8.91 17.01
N LEU A 248 -12.24 7.73 16.66
CA LEU A 248 -11.81 6.92 15.53
C LEU A 248 -12.92 6.89 14.49
N ASP A 249 -12.67 7.51 13.35
CA ASP A 249 -13.61 7.55 12.23
C ASP A 249 -13.25 6.50 11.17
N GLY A 250 -14.28 5.83 10.65
CA GLY A 250 -14.18 4.79 9.64
C GLY A 250 -15.52 4.59 8.95
N ALA A 251 -15.61 3.55 8.13
CA ALA A 251 -16.87 3.15 7.52
C ALA A 251 -16.85 1.65 7.22
N VAL A 252 -18.01 1.02 7.38
CA VAL A 252 -18.28 -0.27 6.75
C VAL A 252 -18.65 0.01 5.29
N VAL A 253 -17.90 -0.58 4.36
CA VAL A 253 -18.12 -0.42 2.92
C VAL A 253 -18.72 -1.72 2.38
N LEU A 254 -19.98 -1.66 1.97
CA LEU A 254 -20.68 -2.74 1.30
C LEU A 254 -20.47 -2.58 -0.21
N ARG A 255 -19.95 -3.63 -0.85
CA ARG A 255 -19.84 -3.69 -2.31
C ARG A 255 -20.89 -4.66 -2.82
N THR A 256 -21.74 -4.20 -3.73
CA THR A 256 -22.87 -4.97 -4.22
C THR A 256 -22.79 -5.18 -5.73
N ASN A 257 -23.58 -6.11 -6.24
CA ASN A 257 -23.80 -6.33 -7.67
C ASN A 257 -25.10 -5.67 -8.17
N ILE A 258 -25.69 -4.74 -7.41
CA ILE A 258 -26.86 -3.97 -7.82
C ILE A 258 -26.41 -2.90 -8.84
N PRO A 259 -26.92 -2.89 -10.08
CA PRO A 259 -26.42 -2.01 -11.15
C PRO A 259 -26.41 -0.52 -10.80
N THR A 260 -27.36 -0.08 -9.97
CA THR A 260 -27.50 1.32 -9.55
C THR A 260 -26.82 1.62 -8.21
N GLN A 261 -26.26 0.63 -7.52
CA GLN A 261 -25.73 0.77 -6.16
C GLN A 261 -24.53 -0.16 -5.90
N LEU A 262 -23.46 0.03 -6.67
CA LEU A 262 -22.26 -0.82 -6.60
C LEU A 262 -21.50 -0.70 -5.26
N GLU A 263 -21.64 0.43 -4.57
CA GLU A 263 -21.02 0.67 -3.27
C GLU A 263 -22.01 1.42 -2.35
N GLU A 264 -22.13 0.96 -1.11
CA GLU A 264 -22.80 1.66 -0.03
C GLU A 264 -21.84 1.81 1.15
N ARG A 265 -21.85 2.99 1.78
CA ARG A 265 -20.97 3.33 2.88
C ARG A 265 -21.78 3.64 4.12
N VAL A 266 -21.54 2.87 5.18
CA VAL A 266 -22.10 3.11 6.50
C VAL A 266 -21.00 3.71 7.37
N PRO A 267 -21.06 5.02 7.69
CA PRO A 267 -20.10 5.63 8.59
C PRO A 267 -20.07 4.92 9.94
N ALA A 268 -18.88 4.73 10.48
CA ALA A 268 -18.64 4.10 11.77
C ALA A 268 -17.71 5.00 12.58
N GLN A 269 -18.12 5.34 13.79
CA GLN A 269 -17.32 6.16 14.69
C GLN A 269 -17.19 5.44 16.03
N LEU A 270 -15.97 5.33 16.54
CA LEU A 270 -15.68 4.82 17.89
C LEU A 270 -15.04 5.93 18.72
N THR A 271 -15.75 6.36 19.75
CA THR A 271 -15.21 7.29 20.75
C THR A 271 -14.65 6.48 21.91
N VAL A 272 -13.33 6.47 22.06
CA VAL A 272 -12.63 5.83 23.18
C VAL A 272 -12.52 6.83 24.32
N ILE A 273 -13.15 6.52 25.46
CA ILE A 273 -13.09 7.32 26.69
C ILE A 273 -12.21 6.61 27.72
N GLY A 274 -10.91 6.88 27.72
CA GLY A 274 -9.97 6.30 28.68
C GLY A 274 -8.51 6.40 28.27
N ALA A 275 -7.59 6.26 29.23
CA ALA A 275 -6.17 6.12 28.96
C ALA A 275 -5.79 4.64 28.85
N ARG A 276 -4.74 4.35 28.06
CA ARG A 276 -4.24 2.98 27.84
C ARG A 276 -3.98 2.28 29.18
N SER A 277 -4.65 1.16 29.43
CA SER A 277 -4.36 0.32 30.60
C SER A 277 -2.96 -0.28 30.42
N ARG A 278 -2.02 0.06 31.31
CA ARG A 278 -0.72 -0.59 31.38
C ARG A 278 -0.92 -1.96 32.04
N THR A 279 -1.05 -3.01 31.23
CA THR A 279 -0.81 -4.40 31.69
C THR A 279 0.67 -4.72 31.62
#